data_AF-A0A225X1F8-F1
#
_entry.id   AF-A0A225X1F8-F1
#
_cell.length_a   1.000
_cell.length_b   1.000
_cell.length_c   1.000
_cell.angle_alpha   90.00
_cell.angle_beta   90.00
_cell.angle_gamma   90.00
#
_symmetry.space_group_name_H-M   'P 1'
#
loop_
_entity.id
_entity.type
_entity.pdbx_description
1 polymer ?
#
loop_
_entity_poly.entity_id
_entity_poly.type
_entity_poly.pdbx_seq_one_letter_code
_entity_poly.pdbx_strand_id
1 'polypeptide(L)'
;MCWRKVGVLALLAVAMAFVHAQEADEFDVAEPQETAAPTSAQTTTPRDFATLAKQFVPFQNPDYLVVEASSWGFGILFLVLYFVGKAQNRRIADKWLEEAEPVLRTQFSYTGSSVENGVGLIEESRSNFKYFCTGRRFLTRFVVDLELKSRHDLFSRVYRIIVPTSDYLTIDVGLHTEDVDPFILGISKKLGFTALSKIFPELIETAKQVPVKEVPESMWVVTDCTEIPKATLTHSVQASLNELEDFLEYIVITDMNKQLIIGMPKTQMHILRVRFKLQAGSNNLDIPKALQLVFALVDGAGTTIKLSPNAKHSAIKRRLKIKQATEALASTKEDGATRRQAELNEKKQKEYRSLSYEEQQKIDAKNEKRATRKRFNRKVSRRFHFR
;
A
#
# COMPACT_ATOMS: atom_id res chain seq x y z
N MET A 1 9.59 -16.75 -36.62
CA MET A 1 9.55 -15.63 -35.66
C MET A 1 8.25 -15.54 -34.82
N CYS A 2 7.21 -16.36 -35.07
CA CYS A 2 5.92 -16.26 -34.37
C CYS A 2 5.81 -17.10 -33.08
N TRP A 3 6.56 -18.21 -32.95
CA TRP A 3 6.39 -19.14 -31.82
C TRP A 3 6.95 -18.66 -30.47
N ARG A 4 7.98 -17.79 -30.47
CA ARG A 4 8.52 -17.18 -29.24
C ARG A 4 7.55 -16.18 -28.58
N LYS A 5 6.66 -15.54 -29.36
CA LYS A 5 5.66 -14.60 -28.82
C LYS A 5 4.44 -15.32 -28.25
N VAL A 6 4.06 -16.46 -28.83
CA VAL A 6 2.95 -17.30 -28.35
C VAL A 6 3.27 -17.95 -27.01
N GLY A 7 4.51 -18.42 -26.80
CA GLY A 7 4.93 -19.00 -25.51
C GLY A 7 4.94 -18.00 -24.35
N VAL A 8 5.29 -16.74 -24.60
CA VAL A 8 5.32 -15.68 -23.58
C VAL A 8 3.90 -15.22 -23.20
N LEU A 9 2.98 -15.16 -24.17
CA LEU A 9 1.56 -14.88 -23.93
C LEU A 9 0.85 -16.02 -23.18
N ALA A 10 1.19 -17.27 -23.47
CA ALA A 10 0.67 -18.42 -22.75
C ALA A 10 1.15 -18.45 -21.28
N LEU A 11 2.42 -18.13 -21.04
CA LEU A 11 2.97 -18.02 -19.67
C LEU A 11 2.36 -16.86 -18.88
N LEU A 12 2.09 -15.73 -19.53
CA LEU A 12 1.38 -14.60 -18.90
C LEU A 12 -0.08 -14.93 -18.58
N ALA A 13 -0.76 -15.67 -19.45
CA ALA A 13 -2.14 -16.11 -19.22
C ALA A 13 -2.24 -17.12 -18.06
N VAL A 14 -1.30 -18.07 -17.98
CA VAL A 14 -1.22 -19.04 -16.87
C VAL A 14 -0.87 -18.33 -15.55
N ALA A 15 0.05 -17.35 -15.57
CA ALA A 15 0.38 -16.56 -14.38
C ALA A 15 -0.80 -15.71 -13.89
N MET A 16 -1.56 -15.08 -14.80
CA MET A 16 -2.76 -14.30 -14.40
C MET A 16 -3.91 -15.18 -13.92
N ALA A 17 -4.08 -16.39 -14.47
CA ALA A 17 -5.05 -17.36 -14.01
C ALA A 17 -4.70 -17.91 -12.61
N PHE A 18 -3.41 -18.13 -12.33
CA PHE A 18 -2.95 -18.57 -11.01
C PHE A 18 -3.10 -17.48 -9.94
N VAL A 19 -2.85 -16.22 -10.28
CA VAL A 19 -3.07 -15.09 -9.37
C VAL A 19 -4.55 -14.90 -9.06
N HIS A 20 -5.45 -15.07 -10.04
CA HIS A 20 -6.91 -15.02 -9.81
C HIS A 20 -7.42 -16.22 -8.99
N ALA A 21 -6.82 -17.40 -9.14
CA ALA A 21 -7.18 -18.57 -8.34
C ALA A 21 -6.79 -18.40 -6.87
N GLN A 22 -5.67 -17.69 -6.59
CA GLN A 22 -5.18 -17.48 -5.24
C GLN A 22 -6.01 -16.43 -4.45
N GLU A 23 -6.66 -15.48 -5.14
CA GLU A 23 -7.59 -14.52 -4.49
C GLU A 23 -8.96 -15.15 -4.14
N ALA A 24 -9.33 -16.27 -4.76
CA ALA A 24 -10.63 -16.90 -4.54
C ALA A 24 -10.68 -17.81 -3.30
N ASP A 25 -9.52 -18.33 -2.83
CA ASP A 25 -9.45 -19.31 -1.75
C ASP A 25 -9.29 -18.71 -0.34
N GLU A 26 -9.16 -17.37 -0.19
CA GLU A 26 -8.98 -16.74 1.13
C GLU A 26 -10.30 -16.34 1.82
N PHE A 27 -11.47 -16.63 1.24
CA PHE A 27 -12.76 -16.27 1.82
C PHE A 27 -13.82 -17.36 1.65
N ASP A 28 -13.67 -18.49 2.37
CA ASP A 28 -14.81 -19.34 2.67
C ASP A 28 -14.97 -19.57 4.18
N VAL A 29 -16.00 -18.93 4.71
CA VAL A 29 -16.41 -18.96 6.10
C VAL A 29 -17.14 -20.28 6.35
N ALA A 30 -16.55 -21.14 7.18
CA ALA A 30 -17.16 -22.38 7.62
C ALA A 30 -18.53 -22.14 8.31
N GLU A 31 -19.61 -22.73 7.75
CA GLU A 31 -20.88 -22.96 8.45
C GLU A 31 -21.01 -24.44 8.87
N PRO A 32 -21.76 -24.74 9.95
CA PRO A 32 -21.67 -26.02 10.67
C PRO A 32 -22.56 -27.10 10.04
N GLN A 33 -22.03 -28.32 9.93
CA GLN A 33 -22.73 -29.49 9.44
C GLN A 33 -23.68 -30.09 10.50
N GLU A 34 -24.90 -30.42 10.04
CA GLU A 34 -25.95 -31.10 10.81
C GLU A 34 -25.61 -32.58 11.09
N THR A 35 -26.08 -33.02 12.26
CA THR A 35 -26.05 -34.35 12.87
C THR A 35 -26.61 -35.48 11.99
N ALA A 36 -25.90 -36.62 11.96
CA ALA A 36 -26.46 -37.92 11.59
C ALA A 36 -26.11 -38.98 12.66
N ALA A 37 -27.07 -39.86 12.95
CA ALA A 37 -27.11 -40.84 14.05
C ALA A 37 -26.22 -42.09 13.80
N PRO A 38 -25.98 -42.94 14.82
CA PRO A 38 -24.79 -43.77 14.93
C PRO A 38 -24.92 -45.08 14.16
N THR A 39 -23.85 -45.51 13.50
CA THR A 39 -23.73 -46.85 12.92
C THR A 39 -22.52 -47.56 13.55
N SER A 40 -22.83 -48.77 14.02
CA SER A 40 -22.03 -49.83 14.64
C SER A 40 -20.51 -49.72 14.63
N ALA A 41 -19.94 -49.94 15.81
CA ALA A 41 -18.54 -50.24 16.09
C ALA A 41 -17.98 -51.29 15.10
N GLN A 42 -16.99 -50.87 14.31
CA GLN A 42 -16.02 -51.76 13.69
C GLN A 42 -14.66 -51.50 14.31
N THR A 43 -14.14 -52.57 14.90
CA THR A 43 -12.88 -52.71 15.62
C THR A 43 -11.72 -52.15 14.80
N THR A 44 -11.12 -51.07 15.27
CA THR A 44 -9.86 -50.53 14.72
C THR A 44 -8.74 -51.52 15.01
N THR A 45 -8.21 -52.16 13.96
CA THR A 45 -6.85 -52.72 14.02
C THR A 45 -5.85 -51.56 14.19
N PRO A 46 -4.76 -51.73 14.94
CA PRO A 46 -3.78 -50.66 15.12
C PRO A 46 -3.13 -50.41 13.75
N ARG A 47 -3.44 -49.27 13.13
CA ARG A 47 -2.71 -48.80 11.95
C ARG A 47 -1.27 -48.59 12.40
N ASP A 48 -0.38 -49.47 11.95
CA ASP A 48 1.05 -49.43 12.23
C ASP A 48 1.60 -48.02 11.96
N PHE A 49 1.90 -47.27 13.01
CA PHE A 49 2.61 -46.00 12.90
C PHE A 49 3.97 -46.16 12.19
N ALA A 50 4.52 -47.37 12.20
CA ALA A 50 5.77 -47.72 11.52
C ALA A 50 5.64 -47.75 9.98
N THR A 51 4.49 -48.15 9.41
CA THR A 51 4.29 -48.12 7.94
C THR A 51 4.00 -46.71 7.44
N LEU A 52 3.27 -45.90 8.22
CA LEU A 52 3.14 -44.46 7.96
C LEU A 52 4.49 -43.75 8.06
N ALA A 53 5.28 -44.02 9.11
CA ALA A 53 6.60 -43.43 9.28
C ALA A 53 7.57 -43.80 8.14
N LYS A 54 7.55 -45.05 7.65
CA LYS A 54 8.35 -45.46 6.48
C LYS A 54 7.96 -44.70 5.22
N GLN A 55 6.68 -44.37 5.03
CA GLN A 55 6.21 -43.58 3.89
C GLN A 55 6.64 -42.09 3.96
N PHE A 56 7.03 -41.61 5.14
CA PHE A 56 7.59 -40.27 5.36
C PHE A 56 9.13 -40.23 5.35
N VAL A 57 9.83 -41.36 5.15
CA VAL A 57 11.28 -41.35 4.99
C VAL A 57 11.62 -41.01 3.54
N PRO A 58 12.25 -39.86 3.28
CA PRO A 58 12.62 -39.52 1.93
C PRO A 58 13.69 -40.46 1.39
N PHE A 59 13.72 -40.65 0.06
CA PHE A 59 14.73 -41.40 -0.72
C PHE A 59 14.61 -42.93 -0.74
N GLN A 60 13.43 -43.50 -0.53
CA GLN A 60 13.25 -44.97 -0.54
C GLN A 60 13.21 -45.62 -1.92
N ASN A 61 12.71 -44.91 -2.95
CA ASN A 61 12.52 -45.48 -4.27
C ASN A 61 13.57 -44.97 -5.27
N PRO A 62 14.38 -45.85 -5.90
CA PRO A 62 15.43 -45.44 -6.84
C PRO A 62 14.89 -44.73 -8.09
N ASP A 63 13.69 -45.09 -8.55
CA ASP A 63 13.07 -44.50 -9.76
C ASP A 63 12.60 -43.05 -9.54
N TYR A 64 12.24 -42.70 -8.30
CA TYR A 64 11.81 -41.34 -7.92
C TYR A 64 12.92 -40.55 -7.24
N LEU A 65 14.08 -41.16 -6.98
CA LEU A 65 15.19 -40.54 -6.26
C LEU A 65 15.62 -39.21 -6.89
N VAL A 66 15.64 -39.10 -8.22
CA VAL A 66 15.99 -37.86 -8.92
C VAL A 66 14.93 -36.77 -8.73
N VAL A 67 13.65 -37.12 -8.82
CA VAL A 67 12.52 -36.17 -8.63
C VAL A 67 12.42 -35.75 -7.17
N GLU A 68 12.63 -36.69 -6.26
CA GLU A 68 12.63 -36.46 -4.82
C GLU A 68 13.82 -35.60 -4.39
N ALA A 69 15.04 -35.94 -4.82
CA ALA A 69 16.24 -35.15 -4.55
C ALA A 69 16.18 -33.75 -5.15
N SER A 70 15.63 -33.60 -6.37
CA SER A 70 15.43 -32.28 -6.97
C SER A 70 14.36 -31.46 -6.25
N SER A 71 13.27 -32.08 -5.79
CA SER A 71 12.22 -31.40 -5.02
C SER A 71 12.72 -30.96 -3.65
N TRP A 72 13.46 -31.81 -2.93
CA TRP A 72 14.11 -31.46 -1.67
C TRP A 72 15.18 -30.38 -1.87
N GLY A 73 16.01 -30.52 -2.91
CA GLY A 73 17.01 -29.51 -3.28
C GLY A 73 16.38 -28.15 -3.57
N PHE A 74 15.28 -28.13 -4.32
CA PHE A 74 14.52 -26.91 -4.59
C PHE A 74 13.91 -26.32 -3.32
N GLY A 75 13.32 -27.14 -2.44
CA GLY A 75 12.76 -26.70 -1.16
C GLY A 75 13.82 -26.09 -0.23
N ILE A 76 14.98 -26.74 -0.11
CA ILE A 76 16.10 -26.23 0.68
C ILE A 76 16.63 -24.93 0.08
N LEU A 77 16.82 -24.86 -1.24
CA LEU A 77 17.23 -23.65 -1.93
C LEU A 77 16.24 -22.50 -1.67
N PHE A 78 14.94 -22.77 -1.79
CA PHE A 78 13.89 -21.79 -1.51
C PHE A 78 13.98 -21.25 -0.08
N LEU A 79 14.14 -22.12 0.92
CA LEU A 79 14.30 -21.72 2.32
C LEU A 79 15.57 -20.88 2.55
N VAL A 80 16.71 -21.31 2.00
CA VAL A 80 17.97 -20.54 2.11
C VAL A 80 17.81 -19.16 1.50
N LEU A 81 17.23 -19.07 0.31
CA LEU A 81 16.99 -17.80 -0.37
C LEU A 81 16.03 -16.89 0.39
N TYR A 82 15.01 -17.46 1.04
CA TYR A 82 14.10 -16.74 1.91
C TYR A 82 14.83 -16.10 3.10
N PHE A 83 15.59 -16.89 3.87
CA PHE A 83 16.30 -16.39 5.05
C PHE A 83 17.41 -15.38 4.68
N VAL A 84 18.18 -15.66 3.64
CA VAL A 84 19.21 -14.74 3.14
C VAL A 84 18.58 -13.45 2.63
N GLY A 85 17.49 -13.54 1.86
CA GLY A 85 16.79 -12.37 1.33
C GLY A 85 16.17 -11.51 2.44
N LYS A 86 15.57 -12.14 3.45
CA LYS A 86 15.06 -11.46 4.66
C LYS A 86 16.19 -10.74 5.40
N ALA A 87 17.31 -11.42 5.64
CA ALA A 87 18.45 -10.83 6.33
C ALA A 87 19.08 -9.67 5.55
N GLN A 88 19.15 -9.77 4.22
CA GLN A 88 19.63 -8.67 3.37
C GLN A 88 18.74 -7.43 3.45
N ASN A 89 17.42 -7.61 3.35
CA ASN A 89 16.48 -6.49 3.49
C ASN A 89 16.59 -5.84 4.88
N ARG A 90 16.68 -6.67 5.92
CA ARG A 90 16.85 -6.18 7.30
C ARG A 90 18.13 -5.36 7.46
N ARG A 91 19.26 -5.82 6.92
CA ARG A 91 20.54 -5.08 6.94
C ARG A 91 20.46 -3.72 6.23
N ILE A 92 19.76 -3.63 5.10
CA ILE A 92 19.57 -2.34 4.40
C ILE A 92 18.77 -1.38 5.27
N ALA A 93 17.72 -1.89 5.91
CA ALA A 93 16.84 -1.09 6.75
C ALA A 93 17.55 -0.63 8.04
N ASP A 94 18.33 -1.51 8.67
CA ASP A 94 19.14 -1.17 9.85
C ASP A 94 20.22 -0.13 9.49
N LYS A 95 20.90 -0.28 8.34
CA LYS A 95 21.87 0.72 7.85
C LYS A 95 21.22 2.10 7.62
N TRP A 96 20.03 2.12 7.02
CA TRP A 96 19.29 3.37 6.87
C TRP A 96 18.98 4.02 8.23
N LEU A 97 18.58 3.22 9.23
CA LEU A 97 18.30 3.71 10.57
C LEU A 97 19.55 4.30 11.23
N GLU A 98 20.70 3.62 11.13
CA GLU A 98 21.98 4.10 11.67
C GLU A 98 22.38 5.47 11.12
N GLU A 99 22.13 5.73 9.83
CA GLU A 99 22.44 7.02 9.18
C GLU A 99 21.37 8.10 9.48
N ALA A 100 20.09 7.71 9.57
CA ALA A 100 18.97 8.64 9.76
C ALA A 100 18.76 9.05 11.22
N GLU A 101 18.97 8.14 12.17
CA GLU A 101 18.66 8.32 13.58
C GLU A 101 19.36 9.52 14.23
N PRO A 102 20.66 9.80 14.02
CA PRO A 102 21.33 10.96 14.60
C PRO A 102 20.68 12.27 14.15
N VAL A 103 20.34 12.36 12.86
CA VAL A 103 19.70 13.53 12.28
C VAL A 103 18.28 13.69 12.85
N LEU A 104 17.51 12.61 12.92
CA LEU A 104 16.14 12.64 13.42
C LEU A 104 16.07 13.00 14.91
N ARG A 105 16.97 12.49 15.74
CA ARG A 105 17.03 12.83 17.17
C ARG A 105 17.32 14.30 17.45
N THR A 106 18.09 14.96 16.58
CA THR A 106 18.38 16.40 16.74
C THR A 106 17.18 17.28 16.38
N GLN A 107 16.29 16.80 15.50
CA GLN A 107 15.21 17.59 14.92
C GLN A 107 13.84 17.30 15.54
N PHE A 108 13.66 16.13 16.16
CA PHE A 108 12.38 15.66 16.68
C PHE A 108 12.46 15.37 18.18
N SER A 109 11.45 15.81 18.91
CA SER A 109 11.35 15.51 20.35
C SER A 109 11.00 14.05 20.63
N TYR A 110 10.24 13.42 19.74
CA TYR A 110 9.82 12.03 19.86
C TYR A 110 10.20 11.25 18.61
N THR A 111 11.19 10.38 18.76
CA THR A 111 11.59 9.39 17.77
C THR A 111 11.21 8.00 18.25
N GLY A 112 11.11 7.03 17.34
CA GLY A 112 10.80 5.64 17.70
C GLY A 112 11.71 5.07 18.81
N SER A 113 12.95 5.54 18.87
CA SER A 113 13.95 5.17 19.87
C SER A 113 13.95 6.01 21.16
N SER A 114 13.10 7.04 21.28
CA SER A 114 12.95 7.85 22.49
C SER A 114 11.90 7.29 23.48
N VAL A 115 11.14 6.28 23.07
CA VAL A 115 10.16 5.57 23.92
C VAL A 115 10.91 4.54 24.77
N GLU A 116 10.57 4.39 26.05
CA GLU A 116 11.22 3.42 26.95
C GLU A 116 11.18 1.96 26.45
N ASN A 117 10.23 1.63 25.56
CA ASN A 117 10.12 0.32 24.89
C ASN A 117 10.77 0.27 23.49
N GLY A 118 11.48 1.33 23.09
CA GLY A 118 12.26 1.42 21.85
C GLY A 118 11.51 0.89 20.64
N VAL A 119 10.40 1.52 20.25
CA VAL A 119 9.72 1.17 18.99
C VAL A 119 10.55 1.75 17.85
N GLY A 120 11.68 1.09 17.56
CA GLY A 120 12.58 1.45 16.47
C GLY A 120 11.94 1.22 15.10
N LEU A 121 12.75 0.86 14.12
CA LEU A 121 12.28 0.51 12.79
C LEU A 121 11.28 -0.67 12.85
N ILE A 122 10.03 -0.40 12.48
CA ILE A 122 8.93 -1.37 12.50
C ILE A 122 8.94 -2.15 11.19
N GLU A 123 9.05 -3.48 11.28
CA GLU A 123 8.92 -4.37 10.13
C GLU A 123 7.43 -4.66 9.88
N GLU A 124 6.81 -3.99 8.91
CA GLU A 124 5.43 -4.27 8.50
C GLU A 124 5.36 -5.53 7.61
N SER A 125 6.38 -5.71 6.76
CA SER A 125 6.55 -6.88 5.91
C SER A 125 8.04 -7.20 5.74
N ARG A 126 8.36 -8.38 5.18
CA ARG A 126 9.76 -8.79 4.88
C ARG A 126 10.45 -7.86 3.87
N SER A 127 9.70 -6.98 3.21
CA SER A 127 10.15 -5.98 2.25
C SER A 127 9.78 -4.55 2.62
N ASN A 128 8.94 -4.32 3.64
CA ASN A 128 8.46 -2.99 4.00
C ASN A 128 8.81 -2.67 5.45
N PHE A 129 9.53 -1.57 5.67
CA PHE A 129 9.91 -1.11 7.00
C PHE A 129 9.45 0.33 7.21
N LYS A 130 8.90 0.61 8.38
CA LYS A 130 8.35 1.92 8.73
C LYS A 130 8.99 2.53 9.95
N TYR A 131 9.16 3.84 9.91
CA TYR A 131 9.69 4.60 11.02
C TYR A 131 8.84 5.84 11.27
N PHE A 132 8.61 6.16 12.54
CA PHE A 132 7.69 7.21 12.96
C PHE A 132 8.41 8.23 13.84
N CYS A 133 8.20 9.52 13.55
CA CYS A 133 8.68 10.64 14.35
C CYS A 133 7.59 11.68 14.56
N THR A 134 7.61 12.37 15.70
CA THR A 134 6.73 13.49 16.03
C THR A 134 7.47 14.52 16.90
N GLY A 135 6.85 15.68 17.14
CA GLY A 135 7.41 16.70 18.03
C GLY A 135 8.40 17.66 17.37
N ARG A 136 8.15 18.00 16.10
CA ARG A 136 8.77 19.11 15.37
C ARG A 136 7.68 20.10 14.94
N ARG A 137 8.05 21.38 14.79
CA ARG A 137 7.12 22.45 14.37
C ARG A 137 6.60 22.21 12.94
N PHE A 138 5.39 22.71 12.65
CA PHE A 138 4.73 22.65 11.33
C PHE A 138 4.32 21.26 10.82
N LEU A 139 4.66 20.19 11.56
CA LEU A 139 4.24 18.82 11.25
C LEU A 139 3.49 18.17 12.40
N THR A 140 2.47 17.40 12.05
CA THR A 140 1.72 16.55 12.98
C THR A 140 2.36 15.17 13.11
N ARG A 141 2.78 14.60 11.98
CA ARG A 141 3.39 13.27 11.90
C ARG A 141 4.45 13.23 10.82
N PHE A 142 5.51 12.48 11.09
CA PHE A 142 6.55 12.17 10.12
C PHE A 142 6.66 10.65 10.03
N VAL A 143 6.38 10.11 8.85
CA VAL A 143 6.38 8.69 8.55
C VAL A 143 7.41 8.44 7.47
N VAL A 144 8.31 7.52 7.71
CA VAL A 144 9.20 6.99 6.67
C VAL A 144 8.73 5.59 6.33
N ASP A 145 8.60 5.34 5.04
CA ASP A 145 8.26 4.05 4.46
C ASP A 145 9.40 3.60 3.53
N LEU A 146 10.08 2.55 3.95
CA LEU A 146 11.17 1.91 3.23
C LEU A 146 10.62 0.71 2.46
N GLU A 147 10.34 0.92 1.18
CA GLU A 147 9.84 -0.09 0.27
C GLU A 147 11.03 -0.77 -0.42
N LEU A 148 11.49 -1.86 0.19
CA LEU A 148 12.54 -2.68 -0.36
C LEU A 148 11.99 -3.70 -1.35
N LYS A 149 12.84 -4.05 -2.29
CA LYS A 149 12.69 -5.22 -3.13
C LYS A 149 12.43 -6.48 -2.27
N SER A 150 11.39 -7.26 -2.60
CA SER A 150 11.17 -8.64 -2.10
C SER A 150 12.30 -9.61 -2.49
N ARG A 151 13.43 -9.58 -1.76
CA ARG A 151 14.60 -10.45 -2.01
C ARG A 151 14.39 -11.87 -1.47
N HIS A 152 13.46 -12.03 -0.53
CA HIS A 152 13.11 -13.31 0.10
C HIS A 152 12.25 -14.21 -0.81
N ASP A 153 11.62 -13.65 -1.85
CA ASP A 153 10.80 -14.41 -2.79
C ASP A 153 11.61 -14.78 -4.04
N LEU A 154 11.58 -16.07 -4.39
CA LEU A 154 12.25 -16.62 -5.55
C LEU A 154 11.62 -16.13 -6.85
N PHE A 155 10.28 -16.05 -6.92
CA PHE A 155 9.59 -15.63 -8.13
C PHE A 155 9.86 -14.16 -8.44
N SER A 156 9.78 -13.30 -7.42
CA SER A 156 10.20 -11.90 -7.50
C SER A 156 11.64 -11.76 -7.98
N ARG A 157 12.54 -12.66 -7.58
CA ARG A 157 13.94 -12.64 -8.01
C ARG A 157 14.10 -12.99 -9.49
N VAL A 158 13.38 -14.00 -9.98
CA VAL A 158 13.37 -14.38 -11.40
C VAL A 158 12.73 -13.29 -12.26
N TYR A 159 11.60 -12.75 -11.82
CA TYR A 159 10.89 -11.67 -12.52
C TYR A 159 11.77 -10.44 -12.73
N ARG A 160 12.69 -10.15 -11.81
CA ARG A 160 13.62 -9.02 -11.91
C ARG A 160 14.65 -9.11 -13.01
N ILE A 161 14.94 -10.31 -13.50
CA ILE A 161 15.82 -10.49 -14.66
C ILE A 161 15.16 -9.82 -15.88
N ILE A 162 13.82 -9.78 -15.91
CA ILE A 162 13.02 -9.20 -16.99
C ILE A 162 12.68 -7.73 -16.68
N VAL A 163 12.25 -7.43 -15.45
CA VAL A 163 11.81 -6.08 -15.05
C VAL A 163 12.69 -5.52 -13.94
N PRO A 164 13.57 -4.54 -14.25
CA PRO A 164 14.41 -3.92 -13.24
C PRO A 164 13.55 -3.15 -12.24
N THR A 165 13.70 -3.48 -10.96
CA THR A 165 13.04 -2.80 -9.84
C THR A 165 14.09 -2.14 -8.96
N SER A 166 13.73 -1.02 -8.34
CA SER A 166 14.58 -0.25 -7.41
C SER A 166 14.00 -0.33 -5.99
N ASP A 167 14.85 -0.10 -4.99
CA ASP A 167 14.39 0.11 -3.62
C ASP A 167 14.00 1.58 -3.45
N TYR A 168 12.91 1.86 -2.73
CA TYR A 168 12.38 3.22 -2.57
C TYR A 168 12.30 3.64 -1.11
N LEU A 169 12.60 4.91 -0.87
CA LEU A 169 12.43 5.61 0.40
C LEU A 169 11.33 6.65 0.19
N THR A 170 10.16 6.44 0.81
CA THR A 170 9.07 7.40 0.79
C THR A 170 8.99 8.07 2.16
N ILE A 171 9.02 9.40 2.18
CA ILE A 171 8.88 10.20 3.39
C ILE A 171 7.57 10.95 3.30
N ASP A 172 6.68 10.66 4.23
CA ASP A 172 5.35 11.19 4.36
C ASP A 172 5.24 12.07 5.61
N VAL A 173 4.95 13.34 5.39
CA VAL A 173 4.81 14.33 6.46
C VAL A 173 3.39 14.86 6.46
N GLY A 174 2.70 14.68 7.58
CA GLY A 174 1.43 15.36 7.85
C GLY A 174 1.71 16.80 8.28
N LEU A 175 1.24 17.77 7.52
CA LEU A 175 1.44 19.20 7.81
C LEU A 175 0.32 19.75 8.69
N HIS A 176 0.61 20.76 9.52
CA HIS A 176 -0.44 21.43 10.29
C HIS A 176 -1.35 22.26 9.38
N THR A 177 -2.65 21.96 9.41
CA THR A 177 -3.68 22.65 8.59
C THR A 177 -3.77 24.15 8.86
N GLU A 178 -3.43 24.62 10.06
CA GLU A 178 -3.49 26.03 10.42
C GLU A 178 -2.28 26.83 9.92
N ASP A 179 -1.13 26.15 9.84
CA ASP A 179 0.15 26.77 9.48
C ASP A 179 0.39 26.80 7.97
N VAL A 180 -0.26 25.95 7.19
CA VAL A 180 -0.02 25.83 5.75
C VAL A 180 -1.20 26.36 4.96
N ASP A 181 -0.91 27.27 4.01
CA ASP A 181 -1.93 27.80 3.12
C ASP A 181 -2.40 26.72 2.12
N PRO A 182 -3.65 26.81 1.62
CA PRO A 182 -4.18 25.81 0.70
C PRO A 182 -3.57 25.98 -0.70
N PHE A 183 -2.55 25.18 -1.02
CA PHE A 183 -1.93 25.12 -2.34
C PHE A 183 -1.53 23.69 -2.71
N ILE A 184 -1.32 23.48 -4.00
CA ILE A 184 -0.79 22.22 -4.54
C ILE A 184 0.51 22.51 -5.29
N LEU A 185 1.55 21.73 -4.98
CA LEU A 185 2.83 21.75 -5.67
C LEU A 185 3.30 20.31 -5.88
N GLY A 186 3.52 19.92 -7.13
CA GLY A 186 4.16 18.67 -7.51
C GLY A 186 5.42 18.93 -8.32
N ILE A 187 6.53 18.33 -7.92
CA ILE A 187 7.78 18.28 -8.68
C ILE A 187 8.04 16.81 -8.97
N SER A 188 8.24 16.43 -10.22
CA SER A 188 8.41 15.01 -10.56
C SER A 188 9.23 14.82 -11.82
N LYS A 189 9.85 13.65 -11.99
CA LYS A 189 10.47 13.28 -13.26
C LYS A 189 9.43 13.18 -14.37
N LYS A 190 9.78 13.67 -15.57
CA LYS A 190 8.88 13.64 -16.75
C LYS A 190 8.27 12.27 -17.02
N LEU A 191 9.10 11.22 -16.94
CA LEU A 191 8.68 9.83 -17.17
C LEU A 191 7.74 9.29 -16.08
N GLY A 192 7.85 9.81 -14.85
CA GLY A 192 7.08 9.35 -13.70
C GLY A 192 5.75 10.09 -13.50
N PHE A 193 5.51 11.19 -14.20
CA PHE A 193 4.35 12.06 -13.96
C PHE A 193 2.99 11.37 -14.18
N THR A 194 2.88 10.49 -15.17
CA THR A 194 1.64 9.73 -15.40
C THR A 194 1.32 8.77 -14.26
N ALA A 195 2.34 8.12 -13.67
CA ALA A 195 2.16 7.27 -12.51
C ALA A 195 1.80 8.12 -11.27
N LEU A 196 2.50 9.25 -11.09
CA LEU A 196 2.23 10.20 -10.02
C LEU A 196 0.80 10.74 -10.07
N SER A 197 0.27 11.02 -11.25
CA SER A 197 -1.08 11.55 -11.41
C SER A 197 -2.19 10.53 -11.10
N LYS A 198 -1.88 9.23 -11.16
CA LYS A 198 -2.79 8.18 -10.67
C LYS A 198 -2.80 8.11 -9.15
N ILE A 199 -1.65 8.40 -8.53
CA ILE A 199 -1.49 8.46 -7.08
C ILE A 199 -2.19 9.72 -6.54
N PHE A 200 -1.91 10.88 -7.14
CA PHE A 200 -2.50 12.17 -6.80
C PHE A 200 -3.31 12.74 -7.96
N PRO A 201 -4.59 12.33 -8.15
CA PRO A 201 -5.46 12.85 -9.20
C PRO A 201 -5.63 14.37 -9.16
N GLU A 202 -5.49 14.98 -7.98
CA GLU A 202 -5.61 16.43 -7.79
C GLU A 202 -4.57 17.24 -8.58
N LEU A 203 -3.42 16.64 -8.93
CA LEU A 203 -2.38 17.28 -9.75
C LEU A 203 -2.87 17.56 -11.18
N ILE A 204 -3.78 16.74 -11.71
CA ILE A 204 -4.40 16.96 -13.02
C ILE A 204 -5.70 17.76 -12.89
N GLU A 205 -6.51 17.48 -11.86
CA GLU A 205 -7.81 18.11 -11.69
C GLU A 205 -7.70 19.61 -11.39
N THR A 206 -6.69 20.02 -10.61
CA THR A 206 -6.64 21.37 -10.04
C THR A 206 -5.38 22.16 -10.38
N ALA A 207 -4.24 21.48 -10.53
CA ALA A 207 -2.97 22.13 -10.81
C ALA A 207 -2.67 22.18 -12.32
N LYS A 208 -1.76 23.07 -12.71
CA LYS A 208 -1.28 23.23 -14.08
C LYS A 208 0.23 23.13 -14.12
N GLN A 209 0.75 22.62 -15.22
CA GLN A 209 2.18 22.60 -15.46
C GLN A 209 2.70 24.03 -15.65
N VAL A 210 3.78 24.36 -14.96
CA VAL A 210 4.45 25.66 -15.05
C VAL A 210 5.93 25.42 -15.38
N PRO A 211 6.46 26.03 -16.46
CA PRO A 211 7.89 25.97 -16.73
C PRO A 211 8.64 26.84 -15.72
N VAL A 212 9.59 26.25 -15.01
CA VAL A 212 10.41 26.90 -13.97
C VAL A 212 11.87 26.63 -14.33
N LYS A 213 12.69 27.68 -14.45
CA LYS A 213 14.10 27.58 -14.90
C LYS A 213 15.02 27.06 -13.80
N GLU A 214 14.55 27.17 -12.56
CA GLU A 214 15.26 26.85 -11.33
C GLU A 214 15.23 25.36 -10.98
N VAL A 215 14.51 24.54 -11.77
CA VAL A 215 14.40 23.08 -11.59
C VAL A 215 15.06 22.39 -12.78
N PRO A 216 15.75 21.25 -12.57
CA PRO A 216 16.33 20.47 -13.66
C PRO A 216 15.36 20.21 -14.80
N GLU A 217 15.86 20.29 -16.03
CA GLU A 217 15.05 20.05 -17.24
C GLU A 217 14.49 18.62 -17.30
N SER A 218 15.00 17.67 -16.51
CA SER A 218 14.49 16.30 -16.42
C SER A 218 13.16 16.20 -15.65
N MET A 219 12.74 17.28 -14.97
CA MET A 219 11.56 17.32 -14.11
C MET A 219 10.48 18.27 -14.63
N TRP A 220 9.25 18.02 -14.17
CA TRP A 220 8.10 18.88 -14.35
C TRP A 220 7.65 19.43 -13.01
N VAL A 221 7.30 20.72 -13.03
CA VAL A 221 6.65 21.41 -11.92
C VAL A 221 5.19 21.63 -12.28
N VAL A 222 4.32 21.20 -11.38
CA VAL A 222 2.87 21.32 -11.50
C VAL A 222 2.37 22.02 -10.25
N THR A 223 1.63 23.12 -10.42
CA THR A 223 1.14 23.91 -9.29
C THR A 223 -0.20 24.55 -9.60
N ASP A 224 -1.00 24.83 -8.58
CA ASP A 224 -2.26 25.56 -8.74
C ASP A 224 -2.07 27.08 -8.77
N CYS A 225 -0.93 27.58 -8.29
CA CYS A 225 -0.59 28.98 -8.18
C CYS A 225 0.86 29.22 -8.63
N THR A 226 1.04 30.11 -9.60
CA THR A 226 2.35 30.40 -10.21
C THR A 226 3.33 31.12 -9.26
N GLU A 227 2.86 31.63 -8.13
CA GLU A 227 3.69 32.28 -7.09
C GLU A 227 4.45 31.24 -6.24
N ILE A 228 3.88 30.05 -6.07
CA ILE A 228 4.39 29.01 -5.15
C ILE A 228 5.77 28.48 -5.54
N PRO A 229 6.05 28.10 -6.80
CA PRO A 229 7.35 27.54 -7.15
C PRO A 229 8.52 28.47 -6.79
N LYS A 230 8.35 29.80 -6.98
CA LYS A 230 9.37 30.78 -6.64
C LYS A 230 9.61 30.91 -5.14
N ALA A 231 8.55 30.80 -4.34
CA ALA A 231 8.65 30.84 -2.87
C ALA A 231 9.25 29.55 -2.29
N THR A 232 8.98 28.40 -2.91
CA THR A 232 9.48 27.08 -2.48
C THR A 232 10.94 26.86 -2.87
N LEU A 233 11.31 27.23 -4.10
CA LEU A 233 12.63 26.97 -4.67
C LEU A 233 13.64 28.00 -4.20
N THR A 234 13.94 27.99 -2.90
CA THR A 234 15.07 28.74 -2.34
C THR A 234 16.39 28.20 -2.88
N HIS A 235 17.47 28.99 -2.84
CA HIS A 235 18.79 28.54 -3.32
C HIS A 235 19.26 27.23 -2.67
N SER A 236 18.96 27.02 -1.39
CA SER A 236 19.28 25.76 -0.69
C SER A 236 18.51 24.57 -1.28
N VAL A 237 17.21 24.73 -1.52
CA VAL A 237 16.37 23.66 -2.08
C VAL A 237 16.78 23.36 -3.52
N GLN A 238 17.09 24.37 -4.33
CA GLN A 238 17.59 24.20 -5.70
C GLN A 238 18.90 23.40 -5.73
N ALA A 239 19.86 23.74 -4.86
CA ALA A 239 21.12 23.02 -4.76
C ALA A 239 20.90 21.54 -4.39
N SER A 240 20.07 21.27 -3.38
CA SER A 240 19.73 19.90 -2.99
C SER A 240 18.96 19.14 -4.06
N LEU A 241 18.09 19.80 -4.83
CA LEU A 241 17.37 19.18 -5.95
C LEU A 241 18.31 18.74 -7.08
N ASN A 242 19.31 19.56 -7.40
CA ASN A 242 20.32 19.22 -8.42
C ASN A 242 21.22 18.08 -7.95
N GLU A 243 21.63 18.08 -6.68
CA GLU A 243 22.47 17.02 -6.12
C GLU A 243 21.72 15.68 -6.01
N LEU A 244 20.43 15.71 -5.66
CA LEU A 244 19.60 14.52 -5.48
C LEU A 244 18.79 14.15 -6.72
N GLU A 245 19.04 14.78 -7.88
CA GLU A 245 18.23 14.65 -9.10
C GLU A 245 18.08 13.18 -9.53
N ASP A 246 19.17 12.41 -9.49
CA ASP A 246 19.19 11.00 -9.91
C ASP A 246 18.32 10.11 -9.03
N PHE A 247 18.29 10.40 -7.73
CA PHE A 247 17.57 9.62 -6.73
C PHE A 247 16.12 10.06 -6.60
N LEU A 248 15.82 11.35 -6.78
CA LEU A 248 14.48 11.90 -6.59
C LEU A 248 13.52 11.40 -7.67
N GLU A 249 12.37 10.88 -7.26
CA GLU A 249 11.29 10.47 -8.16
C GLU A 249 10.22 11.56 -8.26
N TYR A 250 9.74 12.01 -7.10
CA TYR A 250 8.82 13.13 -6.98
C TYR A 250 8.78 13.74 -5.56
N ILE A 251 8.33 14.98 -5.51
CA ILE A 251 7.94 15.75 -4.33
C ILE A 251 6.50 16.22 -4.58
N VAL A 252 5.60 15.98 -3.63
CA VAL A 252 4.23 16.50 -3.69
C VAL A 252 3.88 17.14 -2.36
N ILE A 253 3.45 18.39 -2.41
CA ILE A 253 2.80 19.11 -1.32
C ILE A 253 1.36 19.35 -1.76
N THR A 254 0.41 18.88 -0.97
CA THR A 254 -1.02 19.00 -1.30
C THR A 254 -1.83 19.19 -0.04
N ASP A 255 -2.85 20.05 -0.14
CA ASP A 255 -3.90 20.25 0.87
C ASP A 255 -5.16 19.40 0.61
N MET A 256 -5.15 18.59 -0.46
CA MET A 256 -6.31 17.85 -0.96
C MET A 256 -6.08 16.34 -1.04
N ASN A 257 -5.13 15.79 -0.28
CA ASN A 257 -4.79 14.38 -0.42
C ASN A 257 -6.00 13.47 -0.16
N LYS A 258 -6.34 12.68 -1.18
CA LYS A 258 -7.40 11.65 -1.09
C LYS A 258 -6.86 10.28 -0.70
N GLN A 259 -5.54 10.10 -0.70
CA GLN A 259 -4.92 8.81 -0.44
C GLN A 259 -4.84 8.48 1.04
N LEU A 260 -5.10 7.22 1.37
CA LEU A 260 -4.85 6.70 2.70
C LEU A 260 -3.37 6.37 2.83
N ILE A 261 -2.69 7.12 3.70
CA ILE A 261 -1.29 6.88 4.03
C ILE A 261 -1.24 6.18 5.38
N ILE A 262 -0.61 5.02 5.40
CA ILE A 262 -0.49 4.19 6.60
C ILE A 262 0.28 4.97 7.66
N GLY A 263 -0.29 5.07 8.87
CA GLY A 263 0.28 5.85 9.96
C GLY A 263 -0.19 7.31 10.02
N MET A 264 -0.95 7.80 9.03
CA MET A 264 -1.62 9.09 9.10
C MET A 264 -3.14 8.96 9.30
N PRO A 265 -3.79 9.88 10.04
CA PRO A 265 -5.24 9.92 10.15
C PRO A 265 -5.88 10.16 8.79
N LYS A 266 -7.06 9.55 8.55
CA LYS A 266 -7.84 9.79 7.32
C LYS A 266 -8.28 11.25 7.16
N THR A 267 -8.27 12.03 8.24
CA THR A 267 -8.60 13.45 8.26
C THR A 267 -7.45 14.34 7.82
N GLN A 268 -6.23 13.79 7.69
CA GLN A 268 -5.04 14.53 7.32
C GLN A 268 -5.00 14.76 5.81
N MET A 269 -5.49 15.94 5.38
CA MET A 269 -5.51 16.33 3.96
C MET A 269 -4.24 17.06 3.53
N HIS A 270 -3.61 17.80 4.45
CA HIS A 270 -2.34 18.51 4.22
C HIS A 270 -1.17 17.54 4.39
N ILE A 271 -0.51 17.20 3.29
CA ILE A 271 0.63 16.30 3.29
C ILE A 271 1.77 16.85 2.44
N LEU A 272 2.99 16.50 2.84
CA LEU A 272 4.19 16.54 2.01
C LEU A 272 4.67 15.10 1.84
N ARG A 273 4.69 14.60 0.61
CA ARG A 273 5.26 13.31 0.25
C ARG A 273 6.48 13.51 -0.62
N VAL A 274 7.60 12.91 -0.23
CA VAL A 274 8.82 12.87 -1.05
C VAL A 274 9.23 11.42 -1.25
N ARG A 275 9.49 11.03 -2.51
CA ARG A 275 9.93 9.67 -2.84
C ARG A 275 11.30 9.70 -3.51
N PHE A 276 12.23 8.95 -2.91
CA PHE A 276 13.59 8.75 -3.42
C PHE A 276 13.82 7.29 -3.79
N LYS A 277 14.71 7.05 -4.74
CA LYS A 277 15.36 5.76 -4.97
C LYS A 277 16.55 5.65 -4.03
N LEU A 278 16.72 4.50 -3.37
CA LEU A 278 17.89 4.29 -2.49
C LEU A 278 19.20 4.21 -3.27
N GLN A 279 19.14 3.71 -4.51
CA GLN A 279 20.29 3.48 -5.36
C GLN A 279 20.01 4.00 -6.76
N ALA A 280 20.95 4.76 -7.30
CA ALA A 280 20.96 5.22 -8.68
C ALA A 280 22.29 4.79 -9.31
N GLY A 281 22.23 3.75 -10.15
CA GLY A 281 23.43 3.13 -10.70
C GLY A 281 24.31 2.51 -9.60
N SER A 282 25.55 2.97 -9.48
CA SER A 282 26.50 2.54 -8.43
C SER A 282 26.42 3.33 -7.14
N ASN A 283 25.72 4.48 -7.15
CA ASN A 283 25.73 5.42 -6.04
C ASN A 283 24.55 5.14 -5.10
N ASN A 284 24.78 5.30 -3.80
CA ASN A 284 23.75 5.23 -2.77
C ASN A 284 23.27 6.64 -2.44
N LEU A 285 22.00 6.75 -2.04
CA LEU A 285 21.42 8.00 -1.56
C LEU A 285 22.11 8.48 -0.28
N ASP A 286 22.45 9.76 -0.24
CA ASP A 286 22.91 10.44 0.98
C ASP A 286 21.70 10.75 1.88
N ILE A 287 21.48 9.89 2.88
CA ILE A 287 20.30 9.93 3.75
C ILE A 287 20.21 11.25 4.55
N PRO A 288 21.29 11.75 5.20
CA PRO A 288 21.27 13.05 5.86
C PRO A 288 20.83 14.19 4.95
N LYS A 289 21.34 14.28 3.72
CA LYS A 289 20.95 15.34 2.77
C LYS A 289 19.51 15.22 2.31
N ALA A 290 19.03 14.00 2.06
CA ALA A 290 17.63 13.76 1.73
C ALA A 290 16.70 14.22 2.85
N LEU A 291 17.04 13.94 4.11
CA LEU A 291 16.30 14.41 5.27
C LEU A 291 16.35 15.94 5.41
N GLN A 292 17.52 16.56 5.22
CA GLN A 292 17.67 18.01 5.24
C GLN A 292 16.80 18.70 4.18
N LEU A 293 16.72 18.15 2.96
CA LEU A 293 15.82 18.65 1.93
C LEU A 293 14.35 18.59 2.39
N VAL A 294 13.91 17.48 2.96
CA VAL A 294 12.54 17.35 3.49
C VAL A 294 12.28 18.37 4.58
N PHE A 295 13.23 18.58 5.49
CA PHE A 295 13.10 19.58 6.56
C PHE A 295 13.01 21.01 6.03
N ALA A 296 13.84 21.36 5.04
CA ALA A 296 13.77 22.66 4.38
C ALA A 296 12.41 22.88 3.70
N LEU A 297 11.82 21.84 3.11
CA LEU A 297 10.47 21.91 2.52
C LEU A 297 9.38 22.06 3.57
N VAL A 298 9.48 21.38 4.72
CA VAL A 298 8.52 21.51 5.82
C VAL A 298 8.59 22.92 6.43
N ASP A 299 9.78 23.41 6.73
CA ASP A 299 9.97 24.74 7.31
C ASP A 299 9.53 25.82 6.31
N GLY A 300 9.84 25.63 5.02
CA GLY A 300 9.37 26.48 3.94
C GLY A 300 7.85 26.51 3.83
N ALA A 301 7.17 25.35 3.90
CA ALA A 301 5.72 25.26 3.84
C ALA A 301 5.02 26.01 4.98
N GLY A 302 5.60 25.98 6.19
CA GLY A 302 5.06 26.71 7.35
C GLY A 302 5.33 28.21 7.32
N THR A 303 6.48 28.65 6.78
CA THR A 303 6.96 30.03 6.94
C THR A 303 7.06 30.84 5.66
N THR A 304 7.75 30.34 4.63
CA THR A 304 8.09 31.11 3.42
C THR A 304 7.04 30.99 2.33
N ILE A 305 6.38 29.84 2.23
CA ILE A 305 5.41 29.54 1.17
C ILE A 305 4.02 30.01 1.64
N LYS A 306 3.85 31.32 1.72
CA LYS A 306 2.55 31.96 1.99
C LYS A 306 1.95 32.51 0.72
N LEU A 307 0.67 32.24 0.53
CA LEU A 307 -0.07 32.78 -0.61
C LEU A 307 -0.38 34.25 -0.39
N SER A 308 -0.39 35.03 -1.47
CA SER A 308 -0.96 36.37 -1.42
C SER A 308 -2.44 36.32 -0.99
N PRO A 309 -2.98 37.34 -0.29
CA PRO A 309 -4.36 37.29 0.21
C PRO A 309 -5.41 36.99 -0.87
N ASN A 310 -5.20 37.52 -2.07
CA ASN A 310 -6.05 37.28 -3.24
C ASN A 310 -5.95 35.83 -3.74
N ALA A 311 -4.74 35.28 -3.84
CA ALA A 311 -4.51 33.90 -4.24
C ALA A 311 -5.11 32.93 -3.21
N LYS A 312 -4.92 33.22 -1.91
CA LYS A 312 -5.50 32.45 -0.81
C LYS A 312 -7.02 32.42 -0.86
N HIS A 313 -7.68 33.57 -1.04
CA HIS A 313 -9.14 33.63 -1.16
C HIS A 313 -9.65 32.84 -2.37
N SER A 314 -8.96 32.97 -3.52
CA SER A 314 -9.28 32.23 -4.74
C SER A 314 -9.11 30.72 -4.58
N ALA A 315 -8.03 30.29 -3.93
CA ALA A 315 -7.76 28.89 -3.62
C ALA A 315 -8.85 28.31 -2.72
N ILE A 316 -9.18 28.97 -1.61
CA ILE A 316 -10.26 28.53 -0.69
C ILE A 316 -11.60 28.40 -1.43
N LYS A 317 -11.95 29.38 -2.27
CA LYS A 317 -13.19 29.35 -3.07
C LYS A 317 -13.19 28.15 -4.04
N ARG A 318 -12.04 27.82 -4.64
CA ARG A 318 -11.88 26.65 -5.52
C ARG A 318 -12.02 25.35 -4.73
N ARG A 319 -11.39 25.23 -3.56
CA ARG A 319 -11.50 24.06 -2.67
C ARG A 319 -12.93 23.80 -2.23
N LEU A 320 -13.66 24.86 -1.88
CA LEU A 320 -15.07 24.76 -1.48
C LEU A 320 -15.96 24.24 -2.62
N LYS A 321 -15.75 24.71 -3.85
CA LYS A 321 -16.45 24.20 -5.04
C LYS A 321 -16.14 22.72 -5.31
N ILE A 322 -14.86 22.33 -5.19
CA ILE A 322 -14.46 20.93 -5.39
C ILE A 322 -15.10 20.05 -4.32
N LYS A 323 -15.09 20.48 -3.04
CA LYS A 323 -15.71 19.76 -1.94
C LYS A 323 -17.21 19.55 -2.18
N GLN A 324 -17.93 20.60 -2.58
CA GLN A 324 -19.35 20.52 -2.93
C GLN A 324 -19.61 19.57 -4.11
N ALA A 325 -18.77 19.62 -5.16
CA ALA A 325 -18.89 18.70 -6.29
C ALA A 325 -18.64 17.24 -5.88
N THR A 326 -17.66 16.98 -5.00
CA THR A 326 -17.39 15.63 -4.49
C THR A 326 -18.52 15.10 -3.61
N GLU A 327 -19.10 15.94 -2.75
CA GLU A 327 -20.24 15.57 -1.90
C GLU A 327 -21.49 15.29 -2.75
N ALA A 328 -21.76 16.09 -3.77
CA ALA A 328 -22.87 15.86 -4.71
C ALA A 328 -22.68 14.57 -5.54
N LEU A 329 -21.43 14.27 -5.94
CA LEU A 329 -21.10 13.00 -6.61
C LEU A 329 -21.26 11.80 -5.67
N ALA A 330 -20.91 11.94 -4.40
CA ALA A 330 -21.08 10.90 -3.39
C ALA A 330 -22.56 10.61 -3.13
N SER A 331 -23.38 11.66 -2.91
CA SER A 331 -24.83 11.50 -2.71
C SER A 331 -25.50 10.85 -3.92
N THR A 332 -25.15 11.26 -5.14
CA THR A 332 -25.70 10.66 -6.37
C THR A 332 -25.34 9.18 -6.50
N LYS A 333 -24.13 8.78 -6.10
CA LYS A 333 -23.71 7.36 -6.10
C LYS A 333 -24.46 6.54 -5.05
N GLU A 334 -24.65 7.09 -3.87
CA GLU A 334 -25.42 6.44 -2.79
C GLU A 334 -26.89 6.27 -3.17
N ASP A 335 -27.50 7.29 -3.75
CA ASP A 335 -28.87 7.23 -4.27
C ASP A 335 -29.01 6.19 -5.39
N GLY A 336 -28.05 6.16 -6.32
CA GLY A 336 -28.00 5.19 -7.42
C GLY A 336 -27.82 3.75 -6.92
N ALA A 337 -26.95 3.53 -5.94
CA ALA A 337 -26.75 2.22 -5.33
C ALA A 337 -28.02 1.75 -4.59
N THR A 338 -28.67 2.65 -3.86
CA THR A 338 -29.91 2.37 -3.14
C THR A 338 -31.05 2.03 -4.11
N ARG A 339 -31.19 2.79 -5.22
CA ARG A 339 -32.18 2.51 -6.27
C ARG A 339 -31.95 1.14 -6.94
N ARG A 340 -30.71 0.83 -7.31
CA ARG A 340 -30.36 -0.49 -7.88
C ARG A 340 -30.67 -1.63 -6.92
N GLN A 341 -30.40 -1.44 -5.64
CA GLN A 341 -30.71 -2.44 -4.62
C GLN A 341 -32.22 -2.60 -4.42
N ALA A 342 -32.99 -1.51 -4.49
CA ALA A 342 -34.45 -1.55 -4.46
C ALA A 342 -35.03 -2.30 -5.68
N GLU A 343 -34.55 -2.02 -6.90
CA GLU A 343 -34.99 -2.72 -8.12
C GLU A 343 -34.66 -4.22 -8.07
N LEU A 344 -33.48 -4.60 -7.60
CA LEU A 344 -33.11 -6.01 -7.43
C LEU A 344 -34.01 -6.72 -6.42
N ASN A 345 -34.37 -6.04 -5.33
CA ASN A 345 -35.30 -6.59 -4.34
C ASN A 345 -36.71 -6.72 -4.90
N GLU A 346 -37.17 -5.75 -5.69
CA GLU A 346 -38.48 -5.81 -6.35
C GLU A 346 -38.56 -6.96 -7.37
N LYS A 347 -37.50 -7.16 -8.18
CA LYS A 347 -37.41 -8.29 -9.11
C LYS A 347 -37.45 -9.63 -8.38
N LYS A 348 -36.68 -9.78 -7.30
CA LYS A 348 -36.71 -10.97 -6.44
C LYS A 348 -38.09 -11.21 -5.82
N GLN A 349 -38.79 -10.15 -5.43
CA GLN A 349 -40.16 -10.27 -4.91
C GLN A 349 -41.16 -10.69 -5.99
N LYS A 350 -41.04 -10.17 -7.22
CA LYS A 350 -41.87 -10.59 -8.35
C LYS A 350 -41.63 -12.05 -8.73
N GLU A 351 -40.36 -12.46 -8.78
CA GLU A 351 -39.96 -13.85 -9.03
C GLU A 351 -40.48 -14.79 -7.93
N TYR A 352 -40.32 -14.41 -6.66
CA TYR A 352 -40.87 -15.14 -5.52
C TYR A 352 -42.40 -15.28 -5.60
N ARG A 353 -43.12 -14.21 -6.00
CA ARG A 353 -44.58 -14.24 -6.18
C ARG A 353 -45.03 -15.11 -7.36
N SER A 354 -44.19 -15.31 -8.38
CA SER A 354 -44.50 -16.15 -9.54
C SER A 354 -44.27 -17.65 -9.34
N LEU A 355 -43.62 -18.06 -8.26
CA LEU A 355 -43.34 -19.46 -7.94
C LEU A 355 -44.55 -20.17 -7.30
N SER A 356 -44.59 -21.50 -7.39
CA SER A 356 -45.63 -22.32 -6.77
C SER A 356 -45.56 -22.26 -5.24
N TYR A 357 -46.69 -22.52 -4.57
CA TYR A 357 -46.83 -22.46 -3.11
C TYR A 357 -45.83 -23.36 -2.36
N GLU A 358 -45.53 -24.55 -2.89
CA GLU A 358 -44.52 -25.45 -2.28
C GLU A 358 -43.09 -24.93 -2.42
N GLU A 359 -42.78 -24.21 -3.49
CA GLU A 359 -41.45 -23.61 -3.72
C GLU A 359 -41.25 -22.38 -2.84
N GLN A 360 -42.30 -21.58 -2.63
CA GLN A 360 -42.32 -20.46 -1.69
C GLN A 360 -42.00 -20.91 -0.26
N GLN A 361 -42.65 -21.98 0.23
CA GLN A 361 -42.38 -22.53 1.56
C GLN A 361 -40.92 -23.03 1.73
N LYS A 362 -40.36 -23.66 0.70
CA LYS A 362 -38.95 -24.09 0.71
C LYS A 362 -37.99 -22.91 0.78
N ILE A 363 -38.28 -21.82 0.06
CA ILE A 363 -37.47 -20.59 0.07
C ILE A 363 -37.56 -19.91 1.45
N ASP A 364 -38.75 -19.82 2.04
CA ASP A 364 -38.95 -19.20 3.35
C ASP A 364 -38.27 -19.97 4.47
N ALA A 365 -38.43 -21.30 4.49
CA ALA A 365 -37.74 -22.16 5.46
C ALA A 365 -36.20 -22.03 5.31
N LYS A 366 -35.69 -21.91 4.08
CA LYS A 366 -34.25 -21.69 3.83
C LYS A 366 -33.80 -20.29 4.26
N ASN A 367 -34.62 -19.26 4.04
CA ASN A 367 -34.35 -17.89 4.46
C ASN A 367 -34.39 -17.74 5.99
N GLU A 368 -35.31 -18.42 6.67
CA GLU A 368 -35.41 -18.45 8.12
C GLU A 368 -34.20 -19.16 8.76
N LYS A 369 -33.79 -20.31 8.21
CA LYS A 369 -32.54 -20.98 8.61
C LYS A 369 -31.31 -20.09 8.41
N ARG A 370 -31.23 -19.34 7.31
CA ARG A 370 -30.15 -18.36 7.08
C ARG A 370 -30.22 -17.18 8.04
N ALA A 371 -31.41 -16.68 8.35
CA ALA A 371 -31.60 -15.55 9.26
C ALA A 371 -31.25 -15.92 10.70
N THR A 372 -31.61 -17.13 11.15
CA THR A 372 -31.23 -17.65 12.47
C THR A 372 -29.72 -17.86 12.59
N ARG A 373 -29.06 -18.45 11.57
CA ARG A 373 -27.58 -18.55 11.50
C ARG A 373 -26.89 -17.18 11.55
N LYS A 374 -27.36 -16.20 10.75
CA LYS A 374 -26.82 -14.82 10.78
C LYS A 374 -27.01 -14.13 12.14
N ARG A 375 -28.18 -14.30 12.77
CA ARG A 375 -28.44 -13.75 14.12
C ARG A 375 -27.55 -14.40 15.18
N PHE A 376 -27.31 -15.70 15.07
CA PHE A 376 -26.41 -16.44 15.95
C PHE A 376 -24.95 -15.96 15.79
N ASN A 377 -24.41 -15.93 14.56
CA ASN A 377 -23.05 -15.44 14.29
C ASN A 377 -22.83 -13.98 14.72
N ARG A 378 -23.83 -13.10 14.54
CA ARG A 378 -23.75 -11.70 15.00
C ARG A 378 -23.69 -11.57 16.53
N LYS A 379 -24.35 -12.46 17.28
CA LYS A 379 -24.28 -12.51 18.75
C LYS A 379 -22.95 -13.06 19.24
N VAL A 380 -22.39 -14.06 18.55
CA VAL A 380 -21.06 -14.62 18.85
C VAL A 380 -19.97 -13.57 18.61
N SER A 381 -19.97 -12.88 17.46
CA SER A 381 -19.00 -11.83 17.12
C SER A 381 -19.01 -10.66 18.13
N ARG A 382 -20.18 -10.24 18.62
CA ARG A 382 -20.27 -9.19 19.66
C ARG A 382 -19.76 -9.63 21.04
N ARG A 383 -19.81 -10.94 21.35
CA ARG A 383 -19.34 -11.47 22.65
C ARG A 383 -17.82 -11.62 22.70
N PHE A 384 -17.16 -11.75 21.54
CA PHE A 384 -15.69 -11.73 21.41
C PHE A 384 -15.07 -10.33 21.39
N HIS A 385 -15.86 -9.26 21.19
CA HIS A 385 -15.39 -7.88 21.26
C HIS A 385 -15.44 -7.27 22.68
N PHE A 386 -15.96 -8.00 23.66
CA PHE A 386 -16.16 -7.56 25.04
C PHE A 386 -15.41 -8.43 26.07
N ARG A 387 -14.40 -9.18 25.65
CA ARG A 387 -13.58 -10.00 26.55
C ARG A 387 -12.10 -9.71 26.40
#